data_AF-A0A9E2CBQ9-F1
#
_entry.id   AF-A0A9E2CBQ9-F1
#
_cell.length_a   1.000
_cell.length_b   1.000
_cell.length_c   1.000
_cell.angle_alpha   90.00
_cell.angle_beta   90.00
_cell.angle_gamma   90.00
#
_symmetry.space_group_name_H-M   'P 1'
#
loop_
_entity.id
_entity.type
_entity.pdbx_description
1 polymer ?
#
loop_
_entity_poly.entity_id
_entity_poly.type
_entity_poly.pdbx_seq_one_letter_code
_entity_poly.pdbx_strand_id
1 'polypeptide(L)'
;MPEDNDSGRVDIKITTQNTLIEPKAYYIIECKRLDNQTPTGISSLNAKYIEYGIKRFVERKYSTYYHTNGMIGFVVEQMDICVNITTINNLLKNNFADANTETVLTSLNFIENFKYQYSSIHKDIGNKRIKLYHLMFDFSGNMEGK
;
A
#
# COMPACT_ATOMS: atom_id res chain seq x y z
N MET A 1 0.75 25.53 10.08
CA MET A 1 0.03 24.29 9.79
C MET A 1 -0.23 23.62 11.12
N PRO A 2 -1.50 23.38 11.53
CA PRO A 2 -1.77 22.61 12.73
C PRO A 2 -1.11 21.23 12.56
N GLU A 3 -0.33 20.82 13.54
CA GLU A 3 0.34 19.52 13.52
C GLU A 3 -0.72 18.41 13.52
N ASP A 4 -0.66 17.55 12.51
CA ASP A 4 -1.46 16.34 12.45
C ASP A 4 -0.95 15.44 13.58
N ASN A 5 -1.81 15.08 14.53
CA ASN A 5 -1.46 14.16 15.63
C ASN A 5 -1.30 12.69 15.15
N ASP A 6 -1.25 12.44 13.85
CA ASP A 6 -0.77 11.16 13.32
C ASP A 6 0.70 11.02 13.74
N SER A 7 0.97 10.02 14.57
CA SER A 7 2.26 9.79 15.24
C SER A 7 3.45 9.48 14.32
N GLY A 8 3.36 9.77 13.02
CA GLY A 8 4.42 9.54 12.05
C GLY A 8 4.30 10.37 10.77
N ARG A 9 5.44 10.63 10.13
CA ARG A 9 5.53 11.21 8.79
C ARG A 9 4.98 10.21 7.76
N VAL A 10 4.01 10.63 6.97
CA VAL A 10 3.50 9.89 5.79
C VAL A 10 4.41 10.16 4.59
N ASP A 11 4.48 9.21 3.65
CA ASP A 11 5.29 9.37 2.45
C ASP A 11 4.74 10.45 1.51
N ILE A 12 3.44 10.38 1.17
CA ILE A 12 2.75 11.37 0.33
C ILE A 12 1.38 11.68 0.93
N LYS A 13 1.09 12.96 1.16
CA LYS A 13 -0.22 13.48 1.57
C LYS A 13 -0.87 14.23 0.41
N ILE A 14 -2.04 13.79 -0.02
CA ILE A 14 -2.84 14.47 -1.05
C ILE A 14 -3.84 15.37 -0.33
N THR A 15 -3.60 16.68 -0.43
CA THR A 15 -4.53 17.70 0.08
C THR A 15 -5.44 18.18 -1.05
N THR A 16 -6.70 18.43 -0.72
CA THR A 16 -7.71 18.94 -1.64
C THR A 16 -8.33 20.20 -1.04
N GLN A 17 -9.22 20.88 -1.78
CA GLN A 17 -9.99 21.99 -1.22
C GLN A 17 -10.78 21.57 0.03
N ASN A 18 -11.26 20.32 0.09
CA ASN A 18 -11.96 19.80 1.27
C ASN A 18 -11.06 19.77 2.51
N THR A 19 -9.76 19.56 2.35
CA THR A 19 -8.80 19.57 3.46
C THR A 19 -8.71 20.94 4.15
N LEU A 20 -9.04 22.03 3.43
CA LEU A 20 -9.06 23.38 4.00
C LEU A 20 -10.25 23.60 4.94
N ILE A 21 -11.34 22.85 4.74
CA ILE A 21 -12.58 22.93 5.52
C ILE A 21 -12.55 21.88 6.65
N GLU A 22 -12.17 20.66 6.31
CA GLU A 22 -12.02 19.53 7.23
C GLU A 22 -10.56 19.07 7.21
N PRO A 23 -9.74 19.42 8.23
CA PRO A 23 -8.30 19.13 8.24
C PRO A 23 -7.93 17.66 8.08
N LYS A 24 -8.86 16.72 8.37
CA LYS A 24 -8.66 15.27 8.21
C LYS A 24 -9.05 14.75 6.83
N ALA A 25 -9.70 15.55 6.00
CA ALA A 25 -10.19 15.20 4.67
C ALA A 25 -9.08 15.23 3.62
N TYR A 26 -8.10 14.34 3.79
CA TYR A 26 -6.98 14.13 2.87
C TYR A 26 -6.83 12.63 2.55
N TYR A 27 -6.03 12.34 1.53
CA TYR A 27 -5.61 10.97 1.22
C TYR A 27 -4.12 10.80 1.52
N ILE A 28 -3.74 9.57 1.82
CA ILE A 28 -2.35 9.15 1.97
C ILE A 28 -2.00 8.17 0.86
N ILE A 29 -0.81 8.32 0.30
CA ILE A 29 -0.14 7.27 -0.48
C ILE A 29 1.10 6.83 0.29
N GLU A 30 1.15 5.55 0.65
CA GLU A 30 2.30 4.94 1.33
C GLU A 30 3.19 4.21 0.32
N CYS A 31 4.50 4.37 0.47
CA CYS A 31 5.50 3.85 -0.46
C CYS A 31 6.35 2.77 0.18
N LYS A 32 6.63 1.71 -0.59
CA LYS A 32 7.50 0.61 -0.16
C LYS A 32 8.32 0.09 -1.34
N ARG A 33 9.55 -0.34 -1.07
CA ARG A 33 10.37 -1.07 -2.04
C ARG A 33 9.94 -2.54 -2.07
N LEU A 34 10.16 -3.20 -3.20
CA LEU A 34 9.96 -4.62 -3.44
C LEU A 34 11.22 -5.16 -4.14
N ASP A 35 11.72 -6.32 -3.70
CA ASP A 35 12.91 -6.98 -4.23
C ASP A 35 12.67 -8.49 -4.41
N ASN A 36 13.61 -9.18 -5.05
CA ASN A 36 13.47 -10.61 -5.39
C ASN A 36 14.35 -11.51 -4.52
N GLN A 37 14.97 -10.97 -3.47
CA GLN A 37 15.95 -11.71 -2.65
C GLN A 37 15.29 -12.83 -1.82
N THR A 38 14.19 -12.51 -1.13
CA THR A 38 13.49 -13.45 -0.23
C THR A 38 11.96 -13.26 -0.27
N PRO A 39 11.29 -13.44 -1.42
CA PRO A 39 9.94 -12.91 -1.65
C PRO A 39 8.85 -13.47 -0.71
N THR A 40 9.07 -14.63 -0.08
CA THR A 40 8.07 -15.33 0.78
C THR A 40 8.35 -15.23 2.29
N GLY A 41 9.46 -14.62 2.72
CA GLY A 41 9.82 -14.54 4.13
C GLY A 41 9.10 -13.42 4.89
N ILE A 42 8.89 -13.57 6.20
CA ILE A 42 8.32 -12.50 7.05
C ILE A 42 9.25 -11.28 7.20
N SER A 43 10.53 -11.44 6.92
CA SER A 43 11.53 -10.37 6.88
C SER A 43 11.64 -9.70 5.50
N SER A 44 10.94 -10.22 4.49
CA SER A 44 11.00 -9.77 3.10
C SER A 44 10.43 -8.38 2.90
N LEU A 45 10.76 -7.76 1.76
CA LEU A 45 10.13 -6.51 1.39
C LEU A 45 8.63 -6.66 1.09
N ASN A 46 8.16 -7.83 0.63
CA ASN A 46 6.74 -8.13 0.50
C ASN A 46 6.02 -8.14 1.86
N ALA A 47 6.63 -8.74 2.87
CA ALA A 47 6.10 -8.73 4.23
C ALA A 47 6.08 -7.31 4.81
N LYS A 48 7.13 -6.52 4.58
CA LYS A 48 7.17 -5.10 4.99
C LYS A 48 6.16 -4.22 4.23
N TYR A 49 5.82 -4.57 2.99
CA TYR A 49 4.75 -3.93 2.22
C TYR A 49 3.40 -4.07 2.94
N ILE A 50 3.17 -5.22 3.57
CA ILE A 50 1.97 -5.48 4.36
C ILE A 50 2.09 -4.85 5.76
N GLU A 51 3.11 -5.24 6.52
CA GLU A 51 3.29 -4.89 7.94
C GLU A 51 3.43 -3.39 8.18
N TYR A 52 4.22 -2.71 7.36
CA TYR A 52 4.50 -1.28 7.51
C TYR A 52 3.86 -0.44 6.41
N GLY A 53 3.02 -1.04 5.57
CA GLY A 53 2.26 -0.34 4.54
C GLY A 53 0.76 -0.48 4.78
N ILE A 54 0.19 -1.61 4.33
CA ILE A 54 -1.25 -1.91 4.45
C ILE A 54 -1.73 -1.78 5.90
N LYS A 55 -1.02 -2.39 6.86
CA LYS A 55 -1.44 -2.43 8.26
C LYS A 55 -1.47 -1.05 8.92
N ARG A 56 -0.71 -0.06 8.44
CA ARG A 56 -0.80 1.31 8.98
C ARG A 56 -2.19 1.92 8.78
N PHE A 57 -2.88 1.57 7.69
CA PHE A 57 -4.27 1.98 7.47
C PHE A 57 -5.25 1.18 8.34
N VAL A 58 -5.04 -0.13 8.46
CA VAL A 58 -5.88 -1.04 9.26
C VAL A 58 -5.84 -0.67 10.74
N GLU A 59 -4.66 -0.38 11.27
CA GLU A 59 -4.41 0.00 12.65
C GLU A 59 -4.77 1.47 12.95
N ARG A 60 -5.28 2.21 11.96
CA ARG A 60 -5.59 3.66 12.06
C ARG A 60 -4.38 4.51 12.47
N LYS A 61 -3.16 4.07 12.17
CA LYS A 61 -1.95 4.91 12.25
C LYS A 61 -1.96 6.01 11.19
N TYR A 62 -2.67 5.75 10.10
CA TYR A 62 -2.91 6.67 8.99
C TYR A 62 -4.38 6.99 8.86
N SER A 63 -4.68 8.27 8.68
CA SER A 63 -6.05 8.71 8.36
C SER A 63 -6.61 8.00 7.12
N THR A 64 -7.85 7.55 7.24
CA THR A 64 -8.66 6.96 6.18
C THR A 64 -10.01 7.67 6.12
N TYR A 65 -10.02 9.02 6.18
CA TYR A 65 -11.24 9.83 6.25
C TYR A 65 -12.26 9.47 5.17
N TYR A 66 -11.80 9.26 3.94
CA TYR A 66 -12.62 8.84 2.80
C TYR A 66 -12.68 7.32 2.60
N HIS A 67 -12.18 6.53 3.56
CA HIS A 67 -12.12 5.07 3.51
C HIS A 67 -11.41 4.53 2.26
N THR A 68 -10.56 5.35 1.66
CA THR A 68 -9.83 5.08 0.42
C THR A 68 -8.45 5.71 0.53
N ASN A 69 -7.40 4.98 0.17
CA ASN A 69 -6.02 5.46 0.13
C ASN A 69 -5.23 4.74 -0.96
N GLY A 70 -3.98 5.17 -1.17
CA GLY A 70 -3.09 4.58 -2.16
C GLY A 70 -1.85 3.93 -1.55
N MET A 71 -1.23 3.06 -2.33
CA MET A 71 0.10 2.53 -2.09
C MET A 71 0.88 2.46 -3.39
N ILE A 72 2.19 2.68 -3.29
CA ILE A 72 3.13 2.49 -4.38
C ILE A 72 4.19 1.47 -3.98
N GLY A 73 4.33 0.41 -4.78
CA GLY A 73 5.42 -0.54 -4.71
C GLY A 73 6.49 -0.22 -5.74
N PHE A 74 7.70 0.10 -5.29
CA PHE A 74 8.85 0.30 -6.16
C PHE A 74 9.63 -1.01 -6.29
N VAL A 75 9.54 -1.65 -7.45
CA VAL A 75 10.27 -2.89 -7.76
C VAL A 75 11.69 -2.52 -8.13
N VAL A 76 12.65 -2.86 -7.26
CA VAL A 76 14.06 -2.43 -7.39
C VAL A 76 15.01 -3.52 -7.88
N GLU A 77 14.50 -4.74 -8.05
CA GLU A 77 15.22 -5.88 -8.62
C GLU A 77 14.32 -6.57 -9.64
N GLN A 78 14.92 -7.19 -10.66
CA GLN A 78 14.17 -7.83 -11.73
C GLN A 78 13.34 -9.00 -11.19
N MET A 79 12.03 -8.96 -11.46
CA MET A 79 11.07 -9.99 -11.06
C MET A 79 9.83 -9.98 -11.94
N ASP A 80 9.07 -11.07 -11.96
CA ASP A 80 7.71 -11.06 -12.47
C ASP A 80 6.79 -10.43 -11.42
N ILE A 81 6.32 -9.21 -11.70
CA ILE A 81 5.45 -8.45 -10.78
C ILE A 81 4.11 -9.18 -10.55
N CYS A 82 3.53 -9.83 -11.56
CA CYS A 82 2.27 -10.56 -11.39
C CYS A 82 2.44 -11.76 -10.45
N VAL A 83 3.55 -12.49 -10.59
CA VAL A 83 3.92 -13.56 -9.64
C VAL A 83 4.14 -12.97 -8.25
N ASN A 84 4.82 -11.84 -8.14
CA ASN A 84 5.07 -11.21 -6.84
C ASN A 84 3.78 -10.76 -6.14
N ILE A 85 2.77 -10.27 -6.88
CA ILE A 85 1.44 -9.99 -6.32
C ILE A 85 0.79 -11.25 -5.75
N THR A 86 0.94 -12.39 -6.43
CA THR A 86 0.45 -13.67 -5.90
C THR A 86 1.13 -14.02 -4.59
N THR A 87 2.44 -13.77 -4.47
CA THR A 87 3.19 -13.93 -3.22
C THR A 87 2.70 -13.01 -2.10
N ILE A 88 2.48 -11.72 -2.38
CA ILE A 88 1.92 -10.77 -1.40
C ILE A 88 0.53 -11.23 -0.95
N ASN A 89 -0.31 -11.70 -1.88
CA ASN A 89 -1.64 -12.22 -1.56
C ASN A 89 -1.58 -13.48 -0.68
N ASN A 90 -0.60 -14.36 -0.90
CA ASN A 90 -0.39 -15.51 -0.03
C ASN A 90 0.07 -15.10 1.37
N LEU A 91 0.98 -14.13 1.49
CA LEU A 91 1.39 -13.58 2.78
C LEU A 91 0.20 -12.95 3.53
N LEU A 92 -0.63 -12.15 2.84
CA LEU A 92 -1.84 -11.55 3.42
C LEU A 92 -2.77 -12.61 4.03
N LYS A 93 -2.94 -13.75 3.36
CA LYS A 93 -3.81 -14.84 3.82
C LYS A 93 -3.21 -15.66 4.96
N ASN A 94 -1.92 -15.98 4.84
CA ASN A 94 -1.30 -17.03 5.67
C ASN A 94 -0.50 -16.47 6.85
N ASN A 95 -0.02 -15.22 6.76
CA ASN A 95 0.93 -14.64 7.71
C ASN A 95 0.43 -13.34 8.35
N PHE A 96 -0.52 -12.64 7.72
CA PHE A 96 -1.02 -11.33 8.17
C PHE A 96 -2.54 -11.33 8.31
N ALA A 97 -3.08 -12.27 9.10
CA ALA A 97 -4.53 -12.34 9.37
C ALA A 97 -5.07 -11.05 10.02
N ASP A 98 -4.23 -10.35 10.78
CA ASP A 98 -4.51 -9.06 11.42
C ASP A 98 -4.53 -7.87 10.45
N ALA A 99 -4.14 -8.06 9.18
CA ALA A 99 -4.42 -7.09 8.12
C ALA A 99 -5.91 -7.07 7.72
N ASN A 100 -6.76 -7.93 8.33
CA ASN A 100 -8.22 -7.94 8.18
C ASN A 100 -8.68 -7.86 6.71
N THR A 101 -8.04 -8.63 5.85
CA THR A 101 -8.23 -8.58 4.40
C THR A 101 -9.54 -9.25 4.00
N GLU A 102 -10.46 -8.50 3.40
CA GLU A 102 -11.67 -9.04 2.77
C GLU A 102 -11.45 -9.39 1.30
N THR A 103 -10.64 -8.58 0.62
CA THR A 103 -10.31 -8.76 -0.80
C THR A 103 -8.82 -8.52 -0.94
N VAL A 104 -8.09 -9.55 -1.37
CA VAL A 104 -6.66 -9.47 -1.66
C VAL A 104 -6.38 -8.60 -2.90
N LEU A 105 -5.13 -8.29 -3.18
CA LEU A 105 -4.76 -7.44 -4.32
C LEU A 105 -5.26 -8.08 -5.62
N THR A 106 -6.22 -7.41 -6.24
CA THR A 106 -6.91 -7.84 -7.46
C THR A 106 -6.64 -6.83 -8.56
N SER A 107 -6.31 -7.31 -9.76
CA SER A 107 -5.98 -6.46 -10.90
C SER A 107 -7.13 -5.51 -11.24
N LEU A 108 -6.78 -4.29 -11.59
CA LEU A 108 -7.71 -3.30 -12.13
C LEU A 108 -7.28 -2.86 -13.53
N ASN A 109 -8.10 -1.99 -14.15
CA ASN A 109 -7.78 -1.34 -15.41
C ASN A 109 -8.38 0.07 -15.47
N PHE A 110 -7.96 0.96 -14.56
CA PHE A 110 -8.44 2.35 -14.47
C PHE A 110 -7.43 3.39 -14.98
N ILE A 111 -6.14 3.04 -15.06
CA ILE A 111 -5.11 3.83 -15.73
C ILE A 111 -4.80 3.17 -17.07
N GLU A 112 -5.08 3.87 -18.17
CA GLU A 112 -4.75 3.39 -19.50
C GLU A 112 -3.24 3.16 -19.65
N ASN A 113 -2.87 2.10 -20.37
CA ASN A 113 -1.49 1.73 -20.65
C ASN A 113 -0.59 1.49 -19.40
N PHE A 114 -1.19 1.19 -18.24
CA PHE A 114 -0.45 0.83 -17.03
C PHE A 114 -0.90 -0.52 -16.48
N LYS A 115 -0.10 -1.56 -16.66
CA LYS A 115 -0.49 -2.95 -16.33
C LYS A 115 -0.61 -3.21 -14.82
N TYR A 116 0.30 -2.67 -14.02
CA TYR A 116 0.51 -3.11 -12.63
C TYR A 116 -0.30 -2.29 -11.62
N GLN A 117 -1.61 -2.26 -11.85
CA GLN A 117 -2.60 -1.58 -11.01
C GLN A 117 -3.52 -2.59 -10.34
N TYR A 118 -3.72 -2.43 -9.04
CA TYR A 118 -4.49 -3.36 -8.23
C TYR A 118 -5.34 -2.60 -7.20
N SER A 119 -6.30 -3.29 -6.61
CA SER A 119 -6.90 -2.86 -5.35
C SER A 119 -7.10 -4.01 -4.38
N SER A 120 -7.10 -3.69 -3.09
CA SER A 120 -7.48 -4.58 -2.01
C SER A 120 -8.55 -3.91 -1.13
N ILE A 121 -9.24 -4.72 -0.33
CA ILE A 121 -10.20 -4.26 0.67
C ILE A 121 -9.86 -4.88 2.01
N HIS A 122 -9.80 -4.03 3.03
CA HIS A 122 -9.48 -4.38 4.41
C HIS A 122 -10.53 -3.81 5.36
N LYS A 123 -10.58 -4.30 6.59
CA LYS A 123 -11.29 -3.62 7.68
C LYS A 123 -10.31 -3.04 8.69
N ASP A 124 -10.54 -1.79 9.08
CA ASP A 124 -9.79 -1.21 10.19
C ASP A 124 -10.16 -1.83 11.55
N ILE A 125 -9.40 -1.48 12.58
CA ILE A 125 -9.65 -1.89 13.96
C ILE A 125 -11.00 -1.44 14.53
N GLY A 126 -11.73 -0.54 13.87
CA GLY A 126 -13.12 -0.20 14.18
C GLY A 126 -14.11 -0.74 13.16
N ASN A 127 -13.75 -1.82 12.44
CA ASN A 127 -14.59 -2.57 11.51
C ASN A 127 -15.11 -1.76 10.31
N LYS A 128 -14.47 -0.63 9.97
CA LYS A 128 -14.77 0.13 8.76
C LYS A 128 -13.98 -0.40 7.58
N ARG A 129 -14.65 -0.58 6.44
CA ARG A 129 -14.00 -1.01 5.20
C ARG A 129 -13.09 0.09 4.68
N ILE A 130 -11.88 -0.28 4.27
CA ILE A 130 -10.91 0.58 3.59
C ILE A 130 -10.58 -0.05 2.25
N LYS A 131 -10.69 0.73 1.17
CA LYS A 131 -10.17 0.37 -0.14
C LYS A 131 -8.76 0.92 -0.31
N LEU A 132 -7.80 0.08 -0.66
CA LEU A 132 -6.46 0.52 -1.03
C LEU A 132 -6.26 0.30 -2.52
N TYR A 133 -5.76 1.32 -3.22
CA TYR A 133 -5.27 1.19 -4.58
C TYR A 133 -3.76 0.97 -4.54
N HIS A 134 -3.24 0.07 -5.36
CA HIS A 134 -1.82 -0.25 -5.42
C HIS A 134 -1.31 -0.09 -6.84
N LEU A 135 -0.22 0.65 -7.00
CA LEU A 135 0.53 0.73 -8.25
C LEU A 135 1.92 0.15 -8.03
N MET A 136 2.33 -0.82 -8.86
CA MET A 136 3.69 -1.34 -8.83
C MET A 136 4.48 -0.75 -9.99
N PHE A 137 5.52 0.02 -9.68
CA PHE A 137 6.40 0.60 -10.68
C PHE A 137 7.69 -0.22 -10.77
N ASP A 138 8.03 -0.60 -11.99
CA ASP A 138 9.28 -1.28 -12.28
C ASP A 138 10.43 -0.26 -12.41
N PHE A 139 11.32 -0.27 -11.43
CA PHE A 139 12.55 0.51 -11.39
C PHE A 139 13.79 -0.39 -11.46
N SER A 140 13.63 -1.69 -11.68
CA SER A 140 14.73 -2.65 -11.64
C SER A 140 15.82 -2.33 -12.67
N GLY A 141 15.43 -1.87 -13.86
CA GLY A 141 16.37 -1.43 -14.90
C GLY A 141 17.08 -0.09 -14.63
N ASN A 142 16.66 0.68 -13.63
CA ASN A 142 17.29 1.94 -13.25
C ASN A 142 18.31 1.78 -12.11
N MET A 143 18.40 0.58 -11.54
CA MET A 143 19.28 0.27 -10.40
C MET A 143 20.59 -0.41 -10.84
N GLU A 144 20.77 -0.68 -12.13
CA GLU A 144 22.03 -1.14 -12.74
C GLU A 144 23.03 0.03 -12.81
N GLY A 145 23.59 0.38 -11.64
CA GLY A 145 24.51 1.52 -11.55
C GLY A 145 24.96 1.85 -10.14
N LYS A 146 25.45 0.85 -9.38
CA LYS A 146 26.56 0.99 -8.40
C LYS A 146 27.28 -0.33 -8.22
#